data_AF-A0A202E591-F1
#
_entry.id   AF-A0A202E591-F1
#
_cell.length_a   1.000
_cell.length_b   1.000
_cell.length_c   1.000
_cell.angle_alpha   90.00
_cell.angle_beta   90.00
_cell.angle_gamma   90.00
#
_symmetry.space_group_name_H-M   'P 1'
#
loop_
_entity.id
_entity.type
_entity.pdbx_description
1 polymer ?
#
loop_
_entity_poly.entity_id
_entity_poly.type
_entity_poly.pdbx_seq_one_letter_code
_entity_poly.pdbx_strand_id
1 'polypeptide(L)'
;MGKTSCDGCGRTVSVAGGIANIWTFGENDGSDGTAMTLEFEDGTEHLLCYPCIEALPDNPTAEDVDRLEQVDGETSRVGAL
;
A
#
# COMPACT_ATOMS: atom_id res chain seq x y z
N MET A 1 9.72 5.92 13.31
CA MET A 1 9.11 4.57 13.36
C MET A 1 8.48 4.37 11.99
N GLY A 2 8.92 3.38 11.20
CA GLY A 2 8.31 3.15 9.88
C GLY A 2 6.90 2.57 10.03
N LYS A 3 5.96 3.00 9.20
CA LYS A 3 4.63 2.37 9.12
C LYS A 3 4.78 0.95 8.57
N THR A 4 4.04 0.00 9.13
CA THR A 4 4.04 -1.42 8.72
C THR A 4 2.65 -1.90 8.29
N SER A 5 1.73 -0.97 7.98
CA SER A 5 0.36 -1.25 7.57
C SER A 5 -0.01 -0.39 6.36
N CYS A 6 -0.73 -0.97 5.41
CA CYS A 6 -1.30 -0.27 4.27
C CYS A 6 -2.29 0.78 4.74
N ASP A 7 -2.12 2.04 4.30
CA ASP A 7 -2.98 3.16 4.68
C ASP A 7 -4.40 3.03 4.11
N GLY A 8 -4.58 2.29 3.01
CA GLY A 8 -5.91 2.03 2.43
C GLY A 8 -6.63 0.86 3.11
N CYS A 9 -6.14 -0.36 2.90
CA CYS A 9 -6.86 -1.56 3.33
C CYS A 9 -6.49 -2.06 4.74
N GLY A 10 -5.51 -1.45 5.41
CA GLY A 10 -5.09 -1.82 6.77
C GLY A 10 -4.23 -3.09 6.89
N ARG A 11 -3.98 -3.82 5.78
CA ARG A 11 -3.16 -5.04 5.81
C ARG A 11 -1.73 -4.74 6.29
N THR A 12 -1.15 -5.65 7.08
CA THR A 12 0.28 -5.60 7.41
C THR A 12 1.10 -5.73 6.14
N VAL A 13 2.10 -4.86 5.98
CA VAL A 13 2.93 -4.82 4.76
C VAL A 13 4.38 -4.61 5.09
N SER A 14 5.22 -5.02 4.15
CA SER A 14 6.66 -4.77 4.18
C SER A 14 7.03 -3.66 3.22
N VAL A 15 7.72 -2.63 3.74
CA VAL A 15 8.10 -1.46 2.96
C VAL A 15 9.34 -1.77 2.13
N ALA A 16 9.15 -1.92 0.82
CA ALA A 16 10.24 -2.03 -0.14
C ALA A 16 10.83 -0.64 -0.43
N GLY A 17 11.51 -0.01 0.53
CA GLY A 17 11.97 1.38 0.35
C GLY A 17 13.03 1.84 1.34
N GLY A 18 14.29 1.85 0.89
CA GLY A 18 15.43 2.46 1.61
C GLY A 18 16.77 1.92 1.11
N ILE A 19 17.85 2.72 1.19
CA ILE A 19 19.24 2.31 0.87
C ILE A 19 19.75 1.11 1.69
N ALA A 20 18.99 0.65 2.68
CA ALA A 20 19.22 -0.60 3.41
C ALA A 20 18.63 -1.86 2.72
N ASN A 21 17.81 -1.71 1.67
CA ASN A 21 17.01 -2.78 1.06
C ASN A 21 17.55 -3.30 -0.28
N ILE A 22 18.82 -3.06 -0.62
CA ILE A 22 19.43 -3.71 -1.81
C ILE A 22 19.55 -5.24 -1.64
N TRP A 23 19.39 -5.79 -0.42
CA TRP A 23 19.73 -7.19 -0.13
C TRP A 23 18.81 -7.93 0.86
N THR A 24 17.49 -7.78 0.79
CA THR A 24 16.59 -8.70 1.54
C THR A 24 15.38 -9.08 0.69
N PHE A 25 15.62 -9.95 -0.29
CA PHE A 25 14.62 -10.92 -0.74
C PHE A 25 14.64 -12.06 0.29
N GLY A 26 14.13 -11.80 1.49
CA GLY A 26 14.15 -12.75 2.59
C GLY A 26 12.81 -13.46 2.65
N GLU A 27 12.80 -14.74 2.29
CA GLU A 27 11.68 -15.67 2.24
C GLU A 27 10.77 -15.78 3.50
N ASN A 28 10.86 -14.92 4.52
CA ASN A 28 10.01 -14.93 5.72
C ASN A 28 10.09 -13.58 6.52
N ASP A 29 9.62 -12.46 5.98
CA ASP A 29 9.55 -11.17 6.73
C ASP A 29 8.14 -10.80 7.22
N GLY A 30 7.18 -11.74 7.16
CA GLY A 30 5.82 -11.54 7.64
C GLY A 30 4.80 -11.33 6.52
N SER A 31 4.85 -12.22 5.53
CA SER A 31 3.75 -12.75 4.72
C SER A 31 2.54 -11.84 4.45
N ASP A 32 2.36 -11.54 3.16
CA ASP A 32 1.25 -10.85 2.47
C ASP A 32 1.33 -9.32 2.31
N GLY A 33 2.23 -8.88 1.43
CA GLY A 33 2.06 -7.63 0.68
C GLY A 33 3.31 -6.77 0.58
N THR A 34 3.92 -6.72 -0.60
CA THR A 34 4.88 -5.65 -0.92
C THR A 34 4.13 -4.32 -0.98
N ALA A 35 4.64 -3.31 -0.26
CA ALA A 35 4.10 -1.96 -0.29
C ALA A 35 5.14 -0.92 -0.70
N MET A 36 4.64 0.18 -1.26
CA MET A 36 5.42 1.35 -1.65
C MET A 36 4.77 2.59 -1.06
N THR A 37 5.59 3.57 -0.68
CA THR A 37 5.10 4.92 -0.37
C THR A 37 4.88 5.67 -1.67
N LEU A 38 3.68 6.19 -1.89
CA LEU A 38 3.32 7.03 -3.02
C LEU A 38 3.03 8.45 -2.53
N GLU A 39 3.50 9.45 -3.28
CA GLU A 39 3.16 10.87 -3.10
C GLU A 39 2.11 11.26 -4.15
N PHE A 40 1.05 11.93 -3.71
CA PHE A 40 -0.10 12.31 -4.55
C PHE A 40 -0.03 13.79 -4.94
N GLU A 41 -0.81 14.23 -5.94
CA GLU A 41 -0.77 15.62 -6.44
C GLU A 41 -1.16 16.68 -5.39
N ASP A 42 -1.91 16.29 -4.37
CA ASP A 42 -2.28 17.13 -3.23
C ASP A 42 -1.17 17.25 -2.16
N GLY A 43 -0.03 16.58 -2.38
CA GLY A 43 1.14 16.57 -1.48
C GLY A 43 1.02 15.58 -0.32
N THR A 44 0.02 14.71 -0.31
CA THR A 44 -0.10 13.64 0.69
C THR A 44 0.77 12.43 0.33
N GLU A 45 1.26 11.73 1.36
CA GLU A 45 2.06 10.52 1.21
C GLU A 45 1.36 9.33 1.89
N HIS A 46 1.18 8.25 1.15
CA HIS A 46 0.49 7.05 1.61
C HIS A 46 1.33 5.78 1.36
N LEU A 47 1.43 4.92 2.37
CA LEU A 47 2.03 3.59 2.23
C LEU A 47 0.95 2.61 1.74
N LEU A 48 1.06 2.14 0.50
CA LEU A 48 0.04 1.30 -0.12
C LEU A 48 0.62 -0.03 -0.59
N CYS A 49 -0.12 -1.13 -0.33
CA CYS A 49 0.20 -2.43 -0.91
C CYS A 49 -0.11 -2.45 -2.42
N TYR A 50 0.56 -3.33 -3.16
CA TYR A 50 0.37 -3.45 -4.61
C TYR A 50 -1.11 -3.63 -5.04
N PRO A 51 -1.93 -4.48 -4.38
CA PRO A 51 -3.35 -4.60 -4.74
C PRO A 51 -4.16 -3.31 -4.58
N CYS A 52 -3.83 -2.49 -3.59
CA CYS A 52 -4.45 -1.18 -3.42
C CYS A 52 -4.03 -0.22 -4.53
N ILE A 53 -2.76 -0.23 -4.91
CA ILE A 53 -2.23 0.61 -6.01
C ILE A 53 -2.91 0.25 -7.33
N GLU A 54 -3.07 -1.05 -7.62
CA GLU A 54 -3.75 -1.52 -8.84
C GLU A 54 -5.25 -1.19 -8.88
N ALA A 55 -5.88 -1.02 -7.72
CA ALA A 55 -7.30 -0.67 -7.63
C ALA A 55 -7.58 0.84 -7.76
N LEU A 56 -6.56 1.70 -7.59
CA LEU A 56 -6.71 3.14 -7.67
C LEU A 56 -7.02 3.60 -9.10
N PRO A 57 -7.78 4.70 -9.27
CA PRO A 57 -7.96 5.33 -10.58
C PRO A 57 -6.66 5.99 -11.06
N ASP A 58 -6.61 6.39 -12.34
CA ASP A 58 -5.42 7.01 -12.96
C ASP A 58 -4.95 8.30 -12.25
N ASN A 59 -5.89 9.07 -11.67
CA ASN A 59 -5.59 10.31 -10.95
C ASN A 59 -6.16 10.23 -9.52
N PRO A 60 -5.51 9.47 -8.62
CA PRO A 60 -6.05 9.17 -7.32
C PRO A 60 -5.93 10.35 -6.36
N THR A 61 -6.86 10.42 -5.41
CA THR A 61 -6.91 11.40 -4.32
C THR A 61 -6.79 10.71 -2.97
N ALA A 62 -6.54 11.47 -1.90
CA ALA A 62 -6.60 10.94 -0.54
C ALA A 62 -7.97 10.30 -0.21
N GLU A 63 -9.07 10.83 -0.75
CA GLU A 63 -10.41 10.25 -0.59
C GLU A 63 -10.54 8.87 -1.24
N ASP A 64 -9.84 8.62 -2.35
CA ASP A 64 -9.81 7.29 -2.98
C ASP A 64 -9.05 6.29 -2.09
N VAL A 65 -8.01 6.76 -1.38
CA VAL A 65 -7.26 5.94 -0.43
C VAL A 65 -8.13 5.54 0.76
N ASP A 66 -8.86 6.49 1.35
CA ASP A 66 -9.78 6.23 2.47
C ASP A 66 -10.91 5.23 2.11
N ARG A 67 -11.20 5.06 0.83
CA ARG A 67 -12.22 4.14 0.31
C ARG A 67 -11.68 2.77 -0.06
N LEU A 68 -10.36 2.55 0.00
CA LEU A 68 -9.79 1.26 -0.30
C LEU A 68 -10.16 0.24 0.77
N GLU A 69 -10.63 -0.92 0.32
CA GLU A 69 -10.94 -2.03 1.21
C GLU A 69 -10.28 -3.33 0.71
N GLN A 70 -9.92 -4.18 1.66
CA GLN A 70 -9.47 -5.53 1.37
C GLN A 70 -10.67 -6.39 0.96
N VAL A 71 -10.57 -7.05 -0.20
CA VAL A 71 -11.61 -8.00 -0.65
C VAL A 71 -11.29 -9.40 -0.15
N ASP A 72 -10.05 -9.84 -0.31
CA ASP A 72 -9.53 -11.14 0.16
C ASP A 72 -8.03 -11.02 0.49
N GLY A 73 -7.31 -12.14 0.65
CA GLY A 73 -5.88 -12.14 0.97
C GLY A 73 -4.99 -11.49 -0.10
N GLU A 74 -5.45 -11.41 -1.35
CA GLU A 74 -4.64 -11.08 -2.52
C GLU A 74 -5.14 -9.83 -3.24
N THR A 75 -6.41 -9.44 -3.04
CA THR A 75 -7.06 -8.35 -3.80
C THR A 75 -7.62 -7.23 -2.93
N SER A 76 -7.72 -6.04 -3.53
CA SER A 76 -8.33 -4.84 -2.97
C SER A 76 -9.26 -4.19 -3.98
N ARG A 77 -10.13 -3.28 -3.53
CA ARG A 77 -10.98 -2.45 -4.40
C ARG A 77 -11.21 -1.07 -3.77
N VAL A 78 -11.65 -0.11 -4.58
CA VAL A 78 -12.20 1.16 -4.11
C VAL A 78 -13.71 0.97 -3.86
N GLY A 79 -14.15 1.16 -2.62
CA GLY A 79 -15.57 1.09 -2.24
C GLY A 79 -16.38 2.23 -2.87
N ALA A 80 -17.70 2.05 -3.05
CA ALA A 80 -18.59 3.12 -3.55
C ALA A 80 -18.83 4.22 -2.49
N LEU A 81 -19.17 5.43 -2.95
CA LEU A 81 -19.56 6.58 -2.11
C LEU A 81 -20.89 6.34 -1.38
#